data_AF-A0A085ET05-F1
#
_entry.id   AF-A0A085ET05-F1
#
_cell.length_a   1.000
_cell.length_b   1.000
_cell.length_c   1.000
_cell.angle_alpha   90.00
_cell.angle_beta   90.00
_cell.angle_gamma   90.00
#
_symmetry.space_group_name_H-M   'P 1'
#
loop_
_entity.id
_entity.type
_entity.pdbx_description
1 polymer ?
#
loop_
_entity_poly.entity_id
_entity_poly.type
_entity_poly.pdbx_seq_one_letter_code
_entity_poly.pdbx_strand_id
1 'polypeptide(L)'
;MTRTLSQRLPETARGQDWINQFDTADHELARRLLESLVLVSGIEFERQLASLLSETALKATGPTAFFAVREWPDSSLSYLYADQEADAVGAGGDIGSEGRVAAIIRGLCRMHPSQFLNHPSINAMHDAKCRLVVLVDDFVGSGDRVAEFYAALWANRTIRSWHSLGLIRFALIAYAATNRGEQRVSKLIDSQPKLVRGCPTFHDLPMRHQERSMLLSAIKKYATYTEHHRYPLGYGGTGSAPVF
;
A
#
# COMPACT_ATOMS: atom_id res chain seq x y z
N MET A 1 22.88 13.48 19.09
CA MET A 1 21.78 13.11 18.18
C MET A 1 22.02 11.69 17.71
N THR A 2 21.14 10.75 18.04
CA THR A 2 21.26 9.34 17.63
C THR A 2 20.92 9.25 16.14
N ARG A 3 21.84 8.73 15.31
CA ARG A 3 21.59 8.52 13.88
C ARG A 3 20.45 7.53 13.67
N THR A 4 19.59 7.77 12.67
CA THR A 4 18.53 6.83 12.27
C THR A 4 19.13 5.56 11.66
N LEU A 5 18.36 4.47 11.59
CA LEU A 5 18.84 3.21 11.00
C LEU A 5 19.28 3.38 9.54
N SER A 6 18.57 4.21 8.77
CA SER A 6 18.93 4.53 7.37
C SER A 6 20.28 5.25 7.24
N GLN A 7 20.61 6.15 8.17
CA GLN A 7 21.90 6.86 8.21
C GLN A 7 23.09 5.94 8.50
N ARG A 8 22.84 4.72 8.97
CA ARG A 8 23.86 3.70 9.21
C ARG A 8 23.98 2.71 8.06
N LEU A 9 23.02 2.66 7.13
CA LEU A 9 23.06 1.74 5.99
C LEU A 9 24.36 1.85 5.19
N PRO A 10 24.84 3.06 4.82
CA PRO A 10 26.09 3.16 4.09
C PRO A 10 27.27 2.52 4.84
N GLU A 11 27.27 2.50 6.16
CA GLU A 11 28.39 1.99 6.98
C GLU A 11 28.37 0.46 7.13
N THR A 12 27.27 -0.19 6.74
CA THR A 12 27.19 -1.67 6.76
C THR A 12 27.96 -2.27 5.59
N ALA A 13 28.45 -3.51 5.76
CA ALA A 13 29.10 -4.25 4.67
C ALA A 13 28.21 -4.30 3.41
N ARG A 14 26.94 -4.65 3.58
CA ARG A 14 25.95 -4.67 2.49
C ARG A 14 25.75 -3.31 1.84
N GLY A 15 25.77 -2.22 2.62
CA GLY A 15 25.66 -0.86 2.10
C GLY A 15 26.87 -0.45 1.29
N GLN A 16 28.09 -0.77 1.76
CA GLN A 16 29.32 -0.55 1.00
C GLN A 16 29.34 -1.38 -0.28
N ASP A 17 28.96 -2.67 -0.21
CA ASP A 17 28.85 -3.53 -1.39
C ASP A 17 27.86 -3.00 -2.41
N TRP A 18 26.74 -2.41 -1.97
CA TRP A 18 25.77 -1.77 -2.84
C TRP A 18 26.31 -0.46 -3.46
N ILE A 19 26.98 0.39 -2.69
CA ILE A 19 27.63 1.62 -3.20
C ILE A 19 28.71 1.28 -4.24
N ASN A 20 29.46 0.19 -4.03
CA ASN A 20 30.54 -0.22 -4.94
C ASN A 20 30.04 -0.72 -6.30
N GLN A 21 28.72 -0.87 -6.52
CA GLN A 21 28.14 -1.15 -7.84
C GLN A 21 28.06 0.11 -8.72
N PHE A 22 28.26 1.30 -8.15
CA PHE A 22 28.24 2.58 -8.85
C PHE A 22 29.66 3.01 -9.23
N ASP A 23 29.77 3.89 -10.22
CA ASP A 23 31.05 4.50 -10.58
C ASP A 23 31.52 5.39 -9.43
N THR A 24 32.83 5.50 -9.23
CA THR A 24 33.42 6.29 -8.14
C THR A 24 32.89 7.73 -8.07
N ALA A 25 32.59 8.33 -9.23
CA ALA A 25 32.02 9.67 -9.32
C ALA A 25 30.60 9.79 -8.72
N ASP A 26 29.85 8.67 -8.68
CA ASP A 26 28.46 8.59 -8.23
C ASP A 26 28.33 8.00 -6.80
N HIS A 27 29.44 7.63 -6.14
CA HIS A 27 29.42 7.02 -4.80
C HIS A 27 28.78 7.89 -3.71
N GLU A 28 29.05 9.20 -3.73
CA GLU A 28 28.44 10.13 -2.77
C GLU A 28 26.93 10.25 -2.97
N LEU A 29 26.48 10.19 -4.23
CA LEU A 29 25.07 10.20 -4.57
C LEU A 29 24.37 8.92 -4.12
N ALA A 30 24.99 7.76 -4.36
CA ALA A 30 24.51 6.46 -3.90
C ALA A 30 24.41 6.41 -2.36
N ARG A 31 25.43 6.92 -1.65
CA ARG A 31 25.41 7.03 -0.18
C ARG A 31 24.21 7.86 0.30
N ARG A 32 24.02 9.05 -0.25
CA ARG A 32 22.87 9.92 0.10
C ARG A 32 21.52 9.25 -0.19
N LEU A 33 21.42 8.48 -1.27
CA LEU A 33 20.23 7.71 -1.59
C LEU A 33 19.92 6.69 -0.48
N LEU A 34 20.90 5.92 -0.01
CA LEU A 34 20.72 5.01 1.13
C LEU A 34 20.30 5.72 2.41
N GLU A 35 20.91 6.86 2.72
CA GLU A 35 20.58 7.67 3.90
C GLU A 35 19.15 8.22 3.84
N SER A 36 18.63 8.45 2.63
CA SER A 36 17.27 8.95 2.40
C SER A 36 16.17 7.88 2.54
N LEU A 37 16.54 6.60 2.56
CA LEU A 37 15.57 5.51 2.70
C LEU A 37 14.87 5.57 4.07
N VAL A 38 13.61 5.15 4.08
CA VAL A 38 12.81 5.04 5.29
C VAL A 38 12.61 3.55 5.58
N LEU A 39 13.43 3.01 6.48
CA LEU A 39 13.31 1.61 6.88
C LEU A 39 12.17 1.45 7.88
N VAL A 40 11.24 0.56 7.57
CA VAL A 40 10.13 0.17 8.44
C VAL A 40 10.33 -1.29 8.80
N SER A 41 10.37 -1.60 10.10
CA SER A 41 10.43 -3.00 10.53
C SER A 41 9.08 -3.69 10.33
N GLY A 42 9.07 -4.99 10.03
CA GLY A 42 7.82 -5.77 9.90
C GLY A 42 6.93 -5.68 11.15
N ILE A 43 7.52 -5.70 12.34
CA ILE A 43 6.79 -5.55 13.62
C ILE A 43 6.12 -4.18 13.73
N GLU A 44 6.84 -3.12 13.36
CA GLU A 44 6.29 -1.76 13.37
C GLU A 44 5.17 -1.62 12.35
N PHE A 45 5.38 -2.16 11.14
CA PHE A 45 4.40 -2.20 10.07
C PHE A 45 3.10 -2.85 10.54
N GLU A 46 3.18 -4.09 11.04
CA GLU A 46 2.03 -4.86 11.51
C GLU A 46 1.29 -4.15 12.64
N ARG A 47 2.03 -3.67 13.64
CA ARG A 47 1.44 -3.02 14.81
C ARG A 47 0.70 -1.74 14.44
N GLN A 48 1.33 -0.84 13.66
CA GLN A 48 0.72 0.44 13.33
C GLN A 48 -0.46 0.27 12.36
N LEU A 49 -0.34 -0.61 11.37
CA LEU A 49 -1.44 -0.90 10.45
C LEU A 49 -2.63 -1.51 11.20
N ALA A 50 -2.40 -2.51 12.06
CA ALA A 50 -3.46 -3.12 12.89
C ALA A 50 -4.14 -2.11 13.81
N SER A 51 -3.38 -1.18 14.42
CA SER A 51 -3.95 -0.10 15.24
C SER A 51 -4.89 0.78 14.43
N LEU A 52 -4.45 1.22 13.24
CA LEU A 52 -5.24 2.11 12.39
C LEU A 52 -6.52 1.43 11.84
N LEU A 53 -6.43 0.14 11.50
CA LEU A 53 -7.59 -0.69 11.12
C LEU A 53 -8.60 -0.77 12.27
N SER A 54 -8.14 -1.12 13.47
CA SER A 54 -8.98 -1.24 14.67
C SER A 54 -9.65 0.09 15.02
N GLU A 55 -8.88 1.17 15.12
CA GLU A 55 -9.38 2.51 15.44
C GLU A 55 -10.42 3.01 14.43
N THR A 56 -10.26 2.64 13.16
CA THR A 56 -11.20 3.00 12.11
C THR A 56 -12.50 2.23 12.23
N ALA A 57 -12.42 0.91 12.44
CA ALA A 57 -13.61 0.08 12.55
C ALA A 57 -14.39 0.32 13.85
N LEU A 58 -13.71 0.62 14.97
CA LEU A 58 -14.35 1.01 16.23
C LEU A 58 -15.13 2.33 16.14
N LYS A 59 -14.80 3.19 15.18
CA LYS A 59 -15.53 4.44 14.90
C LYS A 59 -16.67 4.24 13.88
N ALA A 60 -16.81 3.05 13.30
CA ALA A 60 -17.89 2.74 12.37
C ALA A 60 -19.21 2.54 13.12
N THR A 61 -20.33 2.78 12.44
CA THR A 61 -21.69 2.63 13.01
C THR A 61 -22.19 1.19 13.04
N GLY A 62 -21.37 0.23 12.61
CA GLY A 62 -21.67 -1.19 12.59
C GLY A 62 -20.49 -2.00 12.05
N PRO A 63 -20.69 -3.31 11.76
CA PRO A 63 -19.61 -4.18 11.37
C PRO A 63 -18.85 -3.70 10.13
N THR A 64 -17.55 -3.98 10.12
CA THR A 64 -16.60 -3.52 9.10
C THR A 64 -16.04 -4.72 8.35
N ALA A 65 -16.19 -4.70 7.02
CA ALA A 65 -15.54 -5.64 6.12
C ALA A 65 -14.18 -5.13 5.70
N PHE A 66 -13.16 -5.96 5.82
CA PHE A 66 -11.79 -5.66 5.41
C PHE A 66 -11.40 -6.50 4.19
N PHE A 67 -10.80 -5.85 3.21
CA PHE A 67 -10.25 -6.49 2.01
C PHE A 67 -8.82 -6.01 1.79
N ALA A 68 -7.87 -6.95 1.76
CA ALA A 68 -6.52 -6.71 1.27
C ALA A 68 -6.61 -6.44 -0.23
N VAL A 69 -6.09 -5.29 -0.64
CA VAL A 69 -6.02 -4.90 -2.05
C VAL A 69 -5.03 -5.83 -2.74
N ARG A 70 -5.41 -6.35 -3.91
CA ARG A 70 -4.60 -7.24 -4.72
C ARG A 70 -4.85 -7.01 -6.20
N GLU A 71 -3.96 -7.56 -7.02
CA GLU A 71 -4.19 -7.63 -8.45
C GLU A 71 -5.40 -8.52 -8.76
N TRP A 72 -6.20 -8.04 -9.70
CA TRP A 72 -7.43 -8.70 -10.14
C TRP A 72 -7.44 -8.80 -11.67
N PRO A 73 -7.64 -10.00 -12.25
CA PRO A 73 -7.43 -10.23 -13.68
C PRO A 73 -8.29 -9.35 -14.58
N ASP A 74 -9.52 -9.05 -14.15
CA ASP A 74 -10.46 -8.23 -14.91
C ASP A 74 -11.36 -7.46 -13.93
N SER A 75 -11.15 -6.15 -13.83
CA SER A 75 -11.92 -5.27 -12.96
C SER A 75 -13.39 -5.09 -13.36
N SER A 76 -13.79 -5.56 -14.56
CA SER A 76 -15.20 -5.66 -14.94
C SER A 76 -15.91 -6.85 -14.30
N LEU A 77 -15.15 -7.85 -13.84
CA LEU A 77 -15.66 -9.01 -13.13
C LEU A 77 -15.71 -8.74 -11.62
N SER A 78 -16.83 -9.12 -11.01
CA SER A 78 -17.03 -9.00 -9.57
C SER A 78 -16.00 -9.83 -8.80
N TYR A 79 -15.26 -9.19 -7.90
CA TYR A 79 -14.41 -9.88 -6.91
C TYR A 79 -15.24 -10.65 -5.88
N LEU A 80 -16.47 -10.19 -5.63
CA LEU A 80 -17.35 -10.75 -4.61
C LEU A 80 -18.33 -11.77 -5.20
N TYR A 81 -18.47 -12.89 -4.49
CA TYR A 81 -19.48 -13.91 -4.73
C TYR A 81 -20.53 -13.88 -3.62
N ALA A 82 -21.69 -14.52 -3.88
CA ALA A 82 -22.80 -14.53 -2.93
C ALA A 82 -22.46 -15.27 -1.63
N ASP A 83 -21.96 -16.51 -1.75
CA ASP A 83 -21.77 -17.43 -0.62
C ASP A 83 -20.31 -17.79 -0.33
N GLN A 84 -19.38 -17.40 -1.21
CA GLN A 84 -17.97 -17.73 -1.06
C GLN A 84 -17.21 -16.54 -0.48
N GLU A 85 -16.51 -16.75 0.64
CA GLU A 85 -15.54 -15.80 1.15
C GLU A 85 -14.49 -15.52 0.07
N ALA A 86 -14.16 -14.26 -0.11
CA ALA A 86 -13.29 -13.85 -1.20
C ALA A 86 -11.85 -14.25 -0.89
N ASP A 87 -11.14 -14.73 -1.90
CA ASP A 87 -9.77 -15.17 -1.71
C ASP A 87 -8.84 -13.97 -1.49
N ALA A 88 -8.33 -13.85 -0.27
CA ALA A 88 -7.43 -12.80 0.15
C ALA A 88 -6.07 -12.85 -0.55
N VAL A 89 -5.68 -14.00 -1.14
CA VAL A 89 -4.40 -14.19 -1.83
C VAL A 89 -4.66 -14.76 -3.23
N GLY A 90 -3.87 -14.40 -4.23
CA GLY A 90 -4.03 -14.97 -5.57
C GLY A 90 -3.64 -16.44 -5.65
N ALA A 91 -4.30 -17.20 -6.53
CA ALA A 91 -3.86 -18.53 -6.89
C ALA A 91 -2.57 -18.44 -7.72
N GLY A 92 -1.44 -18.85 -7.15
CA GLY A 92 -0.17 -19.02 -7.85
C GLY A 92 0.65 -17.73 -8.00
N GLY A 93 1.55 -17.50 -7.04
CA GLY A 93 2.58 -16.46 -7.09
C GLY A 93 3.30 -16.34 -5.75
N ASP A 94 4.55 -15.85 -5.76
CA ASP A 94 5.24 -15.41 -4.56
C ASP A 94 4.30 -14.52 -3.75
N ILE A 95 4.07 -14.87 -2.48
CA ILE A 95 3.15 -14.14 -1.60
C ILE A 95 3.69 -12.72 -1.45
N GLY A 96 3.09 -11.78 -2.19
CA GLY A 96 3.44 -10.36 -2.17
C GLY A 96 3.07 -9.67 -0.86
N SER A 97 3.13 -8.34 -0.84
CA SER A 97 2.73 -7.56 0.33
C SER A 97 1.27 -7.77 0.72
N GLU A 98 0.41 -8.19 -0.22
CA GLU A 98 -1.00 -8.49 0.02
C GLU A 98 -1.17 -9.62 1.03
N GLY A 99 -0.29 -10.63 1.01
CA GLY A 99 -0.34 -11.74 1.96
C GLY A 99 -0.03 -11.32 3.39
N ARG A 100 0.89 -10.37 3.59
CA ARG A 100 1.19 -9.79 4.91
C ARG A 100 0.00 -8.98 5.41
N VAL A 101 -0.61 -8.16 4.55
CA VAL A 101 -1.83 -7.41 4.88
C VAL A 101 -3.00 -8.35 5.21
N ALA A 102 -3.22 -9.39 4.42
CA ALA A 102 -4.25 -10.40 4.65
C ALA A 102 -4.05 -11.13 6.00
N ALA A 103 -2.81 -11.43 6.38
CA ALA A 103 -2.49 -12.01 7.67
C ALA A 103 -2.84 -11.08 8.84
N ILE A 104 -2.56 -9.78 8.72
CA ILE A 104 -2.93 -8.75 9.70
C ILE A 104 -4.46 -8.68 9.85
N ILE A 105 -5.18 -8.58 8.73
CA ILE A 105 -6.66 -8.55 8.73
C ILE A 105 -7.22 -9.80 9.41
N ARG A 106 -6.71 -10.98 9.05
CA ARG A 106 -7.15 -12.26 9.65
C ARG A 106 -6.91 -12.28 11.16
N GLY A 107 -5.74 -11.82 11.62
CA GLY A 107 -5.42 -11.70 13.04
C GLY A 107 -6.39 -10.78 13.77
N LEU A 108 -6.66 -9.61 13.19
CA LEU A 108 -7.57 -8.61 13.74
C LEU A 108 -9.02 -9.11 13.83
N CYS A 109 -9.53 -9.75 12.77
CA CYS A 109 -10.91 -10.24 12.74
C CYS A 109 -11.15 -11.38 13.74
N ARG A 110 -10.14 -12.21 14.02
CA ARG A 110 -10.23 -13.26 15.07
C ARG A 110 -10.40 -12.68 16.47
N MET A 111 -9.88 -11.48 16.74
CA MET A 111 -10.03 -10.83 18.04
C MET A 111 -11.41 -10.18 18.22
N HIS A 112 -12.12 -9.86 17.12
CA HIS A 112 -13.40 -9.16 17.14
C HIS A 112 -14.41 -9.76 16.13
N PRO A 113 -14.75 -11.05 16.24
CA PRO A 113 -15.49 -11.78 15.20
C PRO A 113 -16.92 -11.28 14.96
N SER A 114 -17.52 -10.58 15.92
CA SER A 114 -18.87 -9.99 15.78
C SER A 114 -18.87 -8.61 15.12
N GLN A 115 -17.72 -7.97 15.00
CA GLN A 115 -17.60 -6.60 14.46
C GLN A 115 -16.78 -6.55 13.18
N PHE A 116 -15.79 -7.42 13.01
CA PHE A 116 -14.86 -7.36 11.89
C PHE A 116 -14.98 -8.60 11.01
N LEU A 117 -15.13 -8.35 9.71
CA LEU A 117 -15.32 -9.39 8.70
C LEU A 117 -14.07 -9.47 7.82
N ASN A 118 -13.50 -10.66 7.73
CA ASN A 118 -12.30 -10.94 6.94
C ASN A 118 -12.68 -11.37 5.52
N HIS A 119 -12.52 -10.50 4.53
CA HIS A 119 -12.84 -10.80 3.12
C HIS A 119 -14.21 -11.48 2.92
N PRO A 120 -15.29 -10.96 3.54
CA PRO A 120 -16.57 -11.64 3.56
C PRO A 120 -17.20 -11.77 2.17
N SER A 121 -18.06 -12.77 2.00
CA SER A 121 -19.01 -12.85 0.89
C SER A 121 -20.09 -11.78 1.01
N ILE A 122 -20.89 -11.60 -0.06
CA ILE A 122 -22.05 -10.69 -0.02
C ILE A 122 -23.03 -11.10 1.09
N ASN A 123 -23.33 -12.40 1.22
CA ASN A 123 -24.29 -12.86 2.23
C ASN A 123 -23.74 -12.68 3.65
N ALA A 124 -22.44 -12.94 3.87
CA ALA A 124 -21.81 -12.68 5.15
C ALA A 124 -21.87 -11.18 5.54
N MET A 125 -21.64 -10.27 4.58
CA MET A 125 -21.82 -8.83 4.80
C MET A 125 -23.27 -8.46 5.12
N HIS A 126 -24.23 -9.05 4.41
CA HIS A 126 -25.65 -8.83 4.62
C HIS A 126 -26.09 -9.25 6.03
N ASP A 127 -25.74 -10.48 6.43
CA ASP A 127 -26.18 -11.08 7.69
C ASP A 127 -25.60 -10.35 8.89
N ALA A 128 -24.34 -9.92 8.79
CA ALA A 128 -23.68 -9.08 9.77
C ALA A 128 -24.17 -7.62 9.75
N LYS A 129 -24.99 -7.20 8.77
CA LYS A 129 -25.41 -5.81 8.56
C LYS A 129 -24.21 -4.86 8.46
N CYS A 130 -23.23 -5.25 7.66
CA CYS A 130 -22.01 -4.49 7.42
C CYS A 130 -22.32 -3.04 7.05
N ARG A 131 -21.55 -2.09 7.62
CA ARG A 131 -21.73 -0.64 7.43
C ARG A 131 -20.51 0.04 6.81
N LEU A 132 -19.35 -0.60 6.85
CA LEU A 132 -18.11 -0.04 6.33
C LEU A 132 -17.34 -1.12 5.57
N VAL A 133 -16.90 -0.79 4.36
CA VAL A 133 -16.00 -1.59 3.55
C VAL A 133 -14.65 -0.88 3.50
N VAL A 134 -13.61 -1.53 4.00
CA VAL A 134 -12.26 -0.99 4.07
C VAL A 134 -11.36 -1.75 3.11
N LEU A 135 -10.82 -1.02 2.14
CA LEU A 135 -9.69 -1.48 1.34
C LEU A 135 -8.41 -1.28 2.15
N VAL A 136 -7.54 -2.28 2.19
CA VAL A 136 -6.29 -2.24 2.94
C VAL A 136 -5.12 -2.53 2.02
N ASP A 137 -4.12 -1.67 2.02
CA ASP A 137 -2.91 -1.83 1.21
C ASP A 137 -1.67 -1.53 2.07
N ASP A 138 -0.50 -2.07 1.71
CA ASP A 138 0.74 -1.65 2.35
C ASP A 138 1.20 -0.30 1.78
N PHE A 139 1.17 -0.15 0.45
CA PHE A 139 1.68 1.04 -0.21
C PHE A 139 0.86 1.48 -1.43
N VAL A 140 0.38 2.72 -1.39
CA VAL A 140 -0.33 3.34 -2.52
C VAL A 140 0.62 4.22 -3.34
N GLY A 141 1.21 3.61 -4.37
CA GLY A 141 2.06 4.28 -5.37
C GLY A 141 1.27 5.18 -6.32
N SER A 142 0.88 4.65 -7.49
CA SER A 142 0.02 5.37 -8.45
C SER A 142 -1.45 5.39 -8.06
N GLY A 143 -1.87 4.42 -7.24
CA GLY A 143 -3.27 4.16 -6.90
C GLY A 143 -4.02 3.28 -7.90
N ASP A 144 -3.36 2.73 -8.93
CA ASP A 144 -4.03 1.92 -9.96
C ASP A 144 -4.57 0.60 -9.41
N ARG A 145 -3.76 -0.14 -8.65
CA ARG A 145 -4.20 -1.40 -8.03
C ARG A 145 -5.43 -1.21 -7.13
N VAL A 146 -5.42 -0.16 -6.30
CA VAL A 146 -6.58 0.20 -5.47
C VAL A 146 -7.79 0.53 -6.34
N ALA A 147 -7.60 1.30 -7.42
CA ALA A 147 -8.70 1.69 -8.31
C ALA A 147 -9.32 0.50 -9.06
N GLU A 148 -8.48 -0.39 -9.56
CA GLU A 148 -8.91 -1.63 -10.24
C GLU A 148 -9.62 -2.57 -9.28
N PHE A 149 -9.07 -2.76 -8.07
CA PHE A 149 -9.69 -3.60 -7.06
C PHE A 149 -11.02 -3.01 -6.56
N TYR A 150 -11.08 -1.69 -6.35
CA TYR A 150 -12.33 -1.00 -6.06
C TYR A 150 -13.37 -1.20 -7.17
N ALA A 151 -12.96 -1.09 -8.45
CA ALA A 151 -13.84 -1.35 -9.58
C ALA A 151 -14.37 -2.78 -9.59
N ALA A 152 -13.54 -3.77 -9.23
CA ALA A 152 -13.96 -5.16 -9.10
C ALA A 152 -14.98 -5.39 -7.97
N LEU A 153 -14.86 -4.68 -6.83
CA LEU A 153 -15.91 -4.69 -5.79
C LEU A 153 -17.19 -4.02 -6.30
N TRP A 154 -17.04 -2.88 -7.00
CA TRP A 154 -18.13 -2.08 -7.53
C TRP A 154 -18.86 -2.74 -8.70
N ALA A 155 -18.24 -3.71 -9.38
CA ALA A 155 -18.88 -4.52 -10.42
C ALA A 155 -20.07 -5.33 -9.88
N ASN A 156 -20.11 -5.62 -8.57
CA ASN A 156 -21.23 -6.28 -7.93
C ASN A 156 -22.46 -5.36 -7.78
N ARG A 157 -23.61 -5.78 -8.32
CA ARG A 157 -24.86 -5.00 -8.28
C ARG A 157 -25.36 -4.72 -6.86
N THR A 158 -25.19 -5.67 -5.94
CA THR A 158 -25.64 -5.54 -4.54
C THR A 158 -24.82 -4.48 -3.81
N ILE A 159 -23.50 -4.48 -4.01
CA ILE A 159 -22.61 -3.44 -3.46
C ILE A 159 -23.03 -2.05 -3.94
N ARG A 160 -23.27 -1.87 -5.25
CA ARG A 160 -23.76 -0.58 -5.79
C ARG A 160 -25.08 -0.15 -5.16
N SER A 161 -26.02 -1.09 -5.02
CA SER A 161 -27.32 -0.82 -4.39
C SER A 161 -27.18 -0.42 -2.93
N TRP A 162 -26.32 -1.09 -2.16
CA TRP A 162 -26.11 -0.77 -0.75
C TRP A 162 -25.43 0.60 -0.59
N HIS A 163 -24.45 0.92 -1.43
CA HIS A 163 -23.80 2.22 -1.40
C HIS A 163 -24.78 3.34 -1.78
N SER A 164 -25.55 3.17 -2.86
CA SER A 164 -26.53 4.19 -3.30
C SER A 164 -27.64 4.45 -2.28
N LEU A 165 -28.00 3.42 -1.49
CA LEU A 165 -28.96 3.53 -0.38
C LEU A 165 -28.32 4.03 0.92
N GLY A 166 -27.02 4.33 0.93
CA GLY A 166 -26.28 4.78 2.12
C GLY A 166 -26.13 3.71 3.20
N LEU A 167 -26.29 2.43 2.86
CA LEU A 167 -26.20 1.31 3.80
C LEU A 167 -24.76 0.95 4.16
N ILE A 168 -23.85 1.11 3.19
CA ILE A 168 -22.41 0.91 3.33
C ILE A 168 -21.66 2.18 2.89
N ARG A 169 -20.45 2.34 3.41
CA ARG A 169 -19.46 3.30 2.91
C ARG A 169 -18.14 2.61 2.62
N PHE A 170 -17.34 3.20 1.74
CA PHE A 170 -15.98 2.81 1.42
C PHE A 170 -14.96 3.69 2.14
N ALA A 171 -13.91 3.05 2.64
CA ALA A 171 -12.71 3.71 3.14
C ALA A 171 -11.46 2.98 2.64
N LEU A 172 -10.34 3.70 2.62
CA LEU A 172 -9.03 3.14 2.34
C LEU A 172 -8.12 3.35 3.54
N ILE A 173 -7.43 2.29 3.94
CA ILE A 173 -6.34 2.33 4.90
C ILE A 173 -5.09 1.81 4.22
N ALA A 174 -4.02 2.59 4.28
CA ALA A 174 -2.73 2.13 3.81
C ALA A 174 -1.63 2.46 4.80
N TYR A 175 -0.53 1.71 4.78
CA TYR A 175 0.61 2.09 5.60
C TYR A 175 1.23 3.40 5.09
N ALA A 176 1.47 3.49 3.79
CA ALA A 176 1.93 4.74 3.18
C ALA A 176 1.34 4.97 1.80
N ALA A 177 1.28 6.23 1.38
CA ALA A 177 0.85 6.62 0.04
C ALA A 177 1.67 7.81 -0.47
N THR A 178 1.82 7.87 -1.78
CA THR A 178 2.33 9.07 -2.46
C THR A 178 1.19 10.09 -2.59
N ASN A 179 1.52 11.39 -2.70
CA ASN A 179 0.52 12.44 -2.91
C ASN A 179 -0.38 12.17 -4.13
N ARG A 180 0.23 11.68 -5.22
CA ARG A 180 -0.50 11.33 -6.44
C ARG A 180 -1.46 10.16 -6.22
N GLY A 181 -0.98 9.10 -5.56
CA GLY A 181 -1.76 7.93 -5.23
C GLY A 181 -2.95 8.28 -4.34
N GLU A 182 -2.70 9.02 -3.26
CA GLU A 182 -3.72 9.49 -2.32
C GLU A 182 -4.80 10.34 -3.02
N GLN A 183 -4.41 11.30 -3.86
CA GLN A 183 -5.37 12.14 -4.61
C GLN A 183 -6.20 11.36 -5.62
N ARG A 184 -5.65 10.28 -6.20
CA ARG A 184 -6.39 9.43 -7.12
C ARG A 184 -7.44 8.62 -6.37
N VAL A 185 -7.04 7.94 -5.30
CA VAL A 185 -7.91 7.03 -4.55
C VAL A 185 -8.94 7.76 -3.70
N SER A 186 -8.67 8.97 -3.22
CA SER A 186 -9.62 9.79 -2.46
C SER A 186 -10.89 10.14 -3.25
N LYS A 187 -10.85 10.04 -4.59
CA LYS A 187 -12.02 10.24 -5.46
C LYS A 187 -12.92 9.00 -5.56
N LEU A 188 -12.45 7.84 -5.09
CA LEU A 188 -13.14 6.56 -5.21
C LEU A 188 -13.89 6.15 -3.93
N ILE A 189 -13.48 6.69 -2.79
CA ILE A 189 -13.97 6.31 -1.46
C ILE A 189 -14.75 7.45 -0.80
N ASP A 190 -15.50 7.16 0.25
CA ASP A 190 -16.41 8.12 0.90
C ASP A 190 -15.75 8.99 1.98
N SER A 191 -14.45 8.78 2.24
CA SER A 191 -13.69 9.51 3.25
C SER A 191 -12.23 9.66 2.83
N GLN A 192 -11.49 10.60 3.42
CA GLN A 192 -10.06 10.72 3.11
C GLN A 192 -9.32 9.42 3.43
N PRO A 193 -8.38 8.97 2.56
CA PRO A 193 -7.52 7.83 2.85
C PRO A 193 -6.84 8.02 4.21
N LYS A 194 -6.84 6.96 5.02
CA LYS A 194 -6.11 6.98 6.29
C LYS A 194 -4.77 6.32 6.09
N LEU A 195 -3.72 7.07 6.35
CA LEU A 195 -2.34 6.64 6.17
C LEU A 195 -1.68 6.51 7.54
N VAL A 196 -0.92 5.44 7.75
CA VAL A 196 -0.03 5.36 8.92
C VAL A 196 1.03 6.45 8.84
N ARG A 197 1.55 6.71 7.63
CA ARG A 197 2.50 7.79 7.36
C ARG A 197 2.43 8.29 5.92
N GLY A 198 2.83 9.54 5.71
CA GLY A 198 3.13 10.03 4.36
C GLY A 198 4.36 9.36 3.77
N CYS A 199 4.39 9.18 2.44
CA CYS A 199 5.55 8.70 1.70
C CYS A 199 6.16 9.82 0.87
N PRO A 200 7.35 10.34 1.23
CA PRO A 200 8.08 11.18 0.31
C PRO A 200 8.53 10.34 -0.89
N THR A 201 8.25 10.81 -2.09
CA THR A 201 8.86 10.31 -3.31
C THR A 201 10.24 10.92 -3.51
N PHE A 202 11.05 10.40 -4.44
CA PHE A 202 12.29 11.07 -4.83
C PHE A 202 12.06 12.48 -5.39
N HIS A 203 10.85 12.81 -5.82
CA HIS A 203 10.44 14.17 -6.20
C HIS A 203 10.07 15.05 -5.01
N ASP A 204 9.73 14.46 -3.86
CA ASP A 204 9.33 15.17 -2.64
C ASP A 204 10.46 15.30 -1.61
N LEU A 205 11.60 14.63 -1.82
CA LEU A 205 12.73 14.73 -0.89
C LEU A 205 13.21 16.19 -0.74
N PRO A 206 13.56 16.64 0.48
CA PRO A 206 14.00 18.00 0.76
C PRO A 206 15.46 18.22 0.31
N MET A 207 15.69 18.25 -1.00
CA MET A 207 17.01 18.47 -1.62
C MET A 207 16.96 19.59 -2.65
N ARG A 208 18.12 20.19 -2.96
CA ARG A 208 18.19 21.25 -3.97
C ARG A 208 17.86 20.71 -5.35
N HIS A 209 17.32 21.57 -6.22
CA HIS A 209 16.93 21.19 -7.58
C HIS A 209 18.07 20.52 -8.36
N GLN A 210 19.30 21.04 -8.24
CA GLN A 210 20.46 20.47 -8.93
C GLN A 210 20.80 19.06 -8.42
N GLU A 211 20.75 18.84 -7.11
CA GLU A 211 20.98 17.53 -6.48
C GLU A 211 19.92 16.51 -6.91
N ARG A 212 18.65 16.95 -6.98
CA ARG A 212 17.55 16.12 -7.49
C ARG A 212 17.79 15.71 -8.94
N SER A 213 18.17 16.65 -9.81
CA SER A 213 18.45 16.35 -11.21
C SER A 213 19.61 15.37 -11.37
N MET A 214 20.67 15.49 -10.56
CA MET A 214 21.77 14.52 -10.54
C MET A 214 21.29 13.14 -10.08
N LEU A 215 20.51 13.07 -9.01
CA LEU A 215 19.91 11.83 -8.51
C LEU A 215 19.07 11.13 -9.58
N LEU A 216 18.13 11.85 -10.19
CA LEU A 216 17.27 11.28 -11.23
C LEU A 216 18.05 10.88 -12.48
N SER A 217 19.12 11.60 -12.83
CA SER A 217 20.01 11.24 -13.94
C SER A 217 20.79 9.97 -13.65
N ALA A 218 21.35 9.84 -12.45
CA ALA A 218 22.04 8.63 -12.03
C ALA A 218 21.10 7.43 -11.96
N ILE A 219 19.89 7.58 -11.40
CA ILE A 219 18.88 6.51 -11.39
C ILE A 219 18.60 6.03 -12.82
N LYS A 220 18.42 6.96 -13.78
CA LYS A 220 18.22 6.59 -15.20
C LYS A 220 19.44 5.91 -15.82
N LYS A 221 20.64 6.41 -15.54
CA LYS A 221 21.92 5.82 -15.99
C LYS A 221 22.01 4.37 -15.52
N TYR A 222 21.87 4.14 -14.22
CA TYR A 222 22.07 2.80 -13.64
C TYR A 222 20.90 1.84 -13.88
N ALA A 223 19.69 2.34 -14.10
CA ALA A 223 18.55 1.50 -14.47
C ALA A 223 18.79 0.70 -15.78
N THR A 224 19.64 1.20 -16.68
CA THR A 224 20.00 0.48 -17.92
C THR A 224 20.67 -0.88 -17.68
N TYR A 225 21.27 -1.08 -16.51
CA TYR A 225 21.87 -2.36 -16.10
C TYR A 225 20.89 -3.30 -15.39
N THR A 226 19.61 -2.92 -15.31
CA THR A 226 18.57 -3.70 -14.63
C THR A 226 17.53 -4.20 -15.63
N GLU A 227 16.82 -5.27 -15.26
CA GLU A 227 15.71 -5.81 -16.04
C GLU A 227 14.57 -4.78 -16.23
N HIS A 228 14.49 -3.77 -15.34
CA HIS A 228 13.46 -2.74 -15.33
C HIS A 228 13.93 -1.38 -15.87
N HIS A 229 14.87 -1.36 -16.81
CA HIS A 229 15.38 -0.13 -17.45
C HIS A 229 14.33 0.82 -18.02
N ARG A 230 13.14 0.32 -18.40
CA ARG A 230 12.00 1.14 -18.88
C ARG A 230 11.30 1.92 -17.79
N TYR A 231 11.48 1.52 -16.53
CA TYR A 231 10.83 2.10 -15.36
C TYR A 231 11.88 2.42 -14.28
N PRO A 232 12.80 3.36 -14.56
CA PRO A 232 13.93 3.66 -13.67
C PRO A 232 13.50 4.15 -12.27
N LEU A 233 12.30 4.73 -12.15
CA LEU A 233 11.68 5.17 -10.89
C LEU A 233 10.49 4.28 -10.51
N GLY A 234 10.43 3.07 -11.06
CA GLY A 234 9.27 2.19 -10.95
C GLY A 234 8.06 2.67 -11.74
N TYR A 235 6.96 1.96 -11.55
CA TYR A 235 5.70 2.21 -12.23
C TYR A 235 5.19 3.64 -11.98
N GLY A 236 4.73 4.31 -13.04
CA GLY A 236 4.25 5.69 -12.98
C GLY A 236 5.32 6.75 -12.67
N GLY A 237 6.61 6.38 -12.63
CA GLY A 237 7.73 7.31 -12.46
C GLY A 237 7.86 7.91 -11.05
N THR A 238 7.32 7.22 -10.04
CA THR A 238 7.07 7.83 -8.74
C THR A 238 8.21 7.63 -7.74
N GLY A 239 8.86 6.45 -7.69
CA GLY A 239 10.04 6.17 -6.86
C GLY A 239 9.92 6.60 -5.39
N SER A 240 9.53 5.68 -4.52
CA SER A 240 9.28 5.95 -3.10
C SER A 240 10.47 5.58 -2.20
N ALA A 241 10.64 6.31 -1.10
CA ALA A 241 11.71 6.09 -0.12
C ALA A 241 11.43 5.01 0.96
N PRO A 242 10.18 4.70 1.35
CA PRO A 242 9.89 3.62 2.30
C PRO A 242 10.27 2.24 1.79
N VAL A 243 10.85 1.45 2.69
CA VAL A 243 11.21 0.04 2.50
C VAL A 243 10.67 -0.75 3.69
N PHE A 244 9.89 -1.81 3.40
CA PHE A 244 9.12 -2.64 4.34
C PHE A 244 9.71 -4.03 4.59
#